data_AF-J3NIU9-F1
#
_entry.id   AF-J3NIU9-F1
#
_cell.length_a   1.000
_cell.length_b   1.000
_cell.length_c   1.000
_cell.angle_alpha   90.00
_cell.angle_beta   90.00
_cell.angle_gamma   90.00
#
_symmetry.space_group_name_H-M   'P 1'
#
loop_
_entity.id
_entity.type
_entity.pdbx_description
1 polymer ?
#
loop_
_entity_poly.entity_id
_entity_poly.type
_entity_poly.pdbx_seq_one_letter_code
_entity_poly.pdbx_strand_id
1 'polypeptide(L)'
;MIPSKLPLILHILVETAAARSFILQPRSQLPLERARDPAARAEADLILKNLGGALLTTNLVAVALVLRPDDEFLDRTGRLIVLALASYHVWPAYRALARIFRPASAAAAVERTPKSSAPFGGPPVHLAVHTVCFLGLLGSGLLGATG
;
A
#
# COMPACT_ATOMS: atom_id res chain seq x y z
N MET A 1 19.78 -16.92 -0.57
CA MET A 1 18.96 -17.15 0.63
C MET A 1 18.11 -15.94 1.01
N ILE A 2 18.64 -14.71 1.12
CA ILE A 2 17.82 -13.49 1.33
C ILE A 2 17.19 -12.86 0.05
N PRO A 3 17.77 -12.96 -1.18
CA PRO A 3 17.26 -12.22 -2.34
C PRO A 3 15.85 -12.62 -2.78
N SER A 4 15.47 -13.89 -2.64
CA SER A 4 14.18 -14.42 -3.13
C SER A 4 12.99 -13.92 -2.32
N LYS A 5 13.16 -13.71 -1.01
CA LYS A 5 12.11 -13.23 -0.09
C LYS A 5 12.01 -11.71 -0.04
N LEU A 6 12.98 -11.00 -0.62
CA LEU A 6 13.07 -9.54 -0.56
C LEU A 6 11.76 -8.83 -1.01
N PRO A 7 11.08 -9.22 -2.10
CA PRO A 7 9.84 -8.55 -2.49
C PRO A 7 8.72 -8.63 -1.45
N LEU A 8 8.59 -9.76 -0.73
CA LEU A 8 7.62 -9.90 0.35
C LEU A 8 8.04 -9.12 1.60
N ILE A 9 9.33 -9.10 1.92
CA ILE A 9 9.84 -8.27 3.03
C ILE A 9 9.54 -6.80 2.75
N LEU A 10 9.77 -6.32 1.53
CA LEU A 10 9.43 -4.96 1.13
C LEU A 10 7.92 -4.69 1.22
N HIS A 11 7.08 -5.62 0.73
CA HIS A 11 5.63 -5.55 0.91
C HIS A 11 5.25 -5.38 2.38
N ILE A 12 5.76 -6.24 3.26
CA ILE A 12 5.49 -6.21 4.70
C ILE A 12 5.84 -4.84 5.30
N LEU A 13 7.02 -4.31 4.99
CA LEU A 13 7.47 -3.03 5.55
C LEU A 13 6.59 -1.87 5.07
N VAL A 14 6.34 -1.79 3.77
CA VAL A 14 5.52 -0.72 3.16
C VAL A 14 4.09 -0.76 3.68
N GLU A 15 3.47 -1.94 3.64
CA GLU A 15 2.08 -2.08 4.03
C GLU A 15 1.89 -2.03 5.55
N THR A 16 2.92 -2.33 6.36
CA THR A 16 2.84 -2.12 7.82
C THR A 16 2.75 -0.62 8.14
N ALA A 17 3.58 0.19 7.48
CA ALA A 17 3.52 1.64 7.63
C ALA A 17 2.17 2.20 7.16
N ALA A 18 1.66 1.70 6.03
CA ALA A 18 0.35 2.09 5.51
C ALA A 18 -0.80 1.66 6.46
N ALA A 19 -0.88 0.37 6.82
CA ALA A 19 -1.89 -0.18 7.73
C ALA A 19 -1.94 0.61 9.04
N ARG A 20 -0.78 0.89 9.64
CA ARG A 20 -0.69 1.71 10.85
C ARG A 20 -1.30 3.09 10.65
N SER A 21 -1.02 3.76 9.52
CA SER A 21 -1.58 5.08 9.22
C SER A 21 -3.09 5.03 9.01
N PHE A 22 -3.62 4.04 8.29
CA PHE A 22 -5.06 3.86 8.10
C PHE A 22 -5.81 3.55 9.41
N ILE A 23 -5.22 2.75 10.30
CA ILE A 23 -5.86 2.35 11.56
C ILE A 23 -5.78 3.47 12.60
N LEU A 24 -4.60 4.04 12.81
CA LEU A 24 -4.33 4.98 13.91
C LEU A 24 -4.57 6.44 13.52
N GLN A 25 -4.49 6.77 12.22
CA GLN A 25 -4.55 8.15 11.71
C GLN A 25 -5.41 8.25 10.43
N PRO A 26 -6.66 7.72 10.39
CA PRO A 26 -7.49 7.67 9.18
C PRO A 26 -7.69 9.06 8.54
N ARG A 27 -7.82 10.11 9.35
CA ARG A 27 -8.01 11.49 8.88
C ARG A 27 -6.83 12.06 8.08
N SER A 28 -5.65 11.45 8.16
CA SER A 28 -4.51 11.80 7.30
C SER A 28 -4.64 11.25 5.87
N GLN A 29 -5.53 10.26 5.64
CA GLN A 29 -5.64 9.53 4.38
C GLN A 29 -6.61 10.18 3.38
N LEU A 30 -7.60 10.91 3.88
CA LEU A 30 -8.61 11.60 3.11
C LEU A 30 -8.79 13.04 3.64
N PRO A 31 -8.94 14.05 2.77
CA PRO A 31 -9.22 15.42 3.18
C PRO A 31 -10.68 15.57 3.65
N LEU A 32 -11.01 14.92 4.76
CA LEU A 32 -12.36 14.86 5.34
C LEU A 32 -12.79 16.17 6.02
N GLU A 33 -11.88 17.13 6.15
CA GLU A 33 -12.17 18.47 6.64
C GLU A 33 -13.22 19.20 5.80
N ARG A 34 -13.40 18.78 4.53
CA ARG A 34 -14.41 19.33 3.61
C ARG A 34 -15.79 18.69 3.77
N ALA A 35 -15.92 17.58 4.50
CA ALA A 35 -17.20 16.95 4.75
C ALA A 35 -17.93 17.66 5.89
N ARG A 36 -19.04 18.33 5.57
CA ARG A 36 -19.86 19.08 6.55
C ARG A 36 -20.60 18.17 7.52
N ASP A 37 -20.94 16.94 7.09
CA ASP A 37 -21.70 15.98 7.88
C ASP A 37 -20.79 15.19 8.85
N PRO A 38 -21.01 15.27 10.18
CA PRO A 38 -20.33 14.44 11.16
C PRO A 38 -20.52 12.92 10.96
N ALA A 39 -21.70 12.48 10.53
CA ALA A 39 -21.99 11.06 10.34
C ALA A 39 -21.17 10.47 9.19
N ALA A 40 -21.15 11.16 8.03
CA ALA A 40 -20.30 10.78 6.90
C ALA A 40 -18.80 10.72 7.26
N ARG A 41 -18.32 11.61 8.15
CA ARG A 41 -16.92 11.57 8.61
C ARG A 41 -16.62 10.35 9.49
N ALA A 42 -17.53 10.00 10.39
CA ALA A 42 -17.39 8.81 11.22
C ALA A 42 -17.37 7.53 10.38
N GLU A 43 -18.26 7.44 9.38
CA GLU A 43 -18.30 6.30 8.46
C GLU A 43 -17.02 6.19 7.62
N ALA A 44 -16.52 7.32 7.10
CA ALA A 44 -15.24 7.35 6.38
C ALA A 44 -14.08 6.87 7.26
N ASP A 45 -14.02 7.28 8.54
CA ASP A 45 -13.01 6.81 9.49
C ASP A 45 -13.10 5.27 9.69
N LEU A 46 -14.31 4.69 9.72
CA LEU A 46 -14.50 3.23 9.82
C LEU A 46 -14.05 2.49 8.56
N ILE A 47 -14.41 2.98 7.37
CA ILE A 47 -13.97 2.41 6.09
C ILE A 47 -12.45 2.42 5.98
N LEU A 48 -11.80 3.52 6.36
CA LEU A 48 -10.35 3.64 6.34
C LEU A 48 -9.69 2.68 7.32
N LYS A 49 -10.23 2.52 8.54
CA LYS A 49 -9.73 1.53 9.50
C LYS A 49 -9.89 0.10 8.99
N ASN A 50 -11.02 -0.21 8.37
CA ASN A 50 -11.26 -1.52 7.74
C ASN A 50 -10.23 -1.80 6.63
N LEU A 51 -9.95 -0.81 5.78
CA LEU A 51 -8.89 -0.92 4.77
C LEU A 51 -7.51 -1.14 5.41
N GLY A 52 -7.20 -0.45 6.52
CA GLY A 52 -5.99 -0.68 7.29
C GLY A 52 -5.90 -2.10 7.89
N GLY A 53 -7.02 -2.66 8.34
CA GLY A 53 -7.13 -4.06 8.76
C GLY A 53 -6.87 -5.03 7.60
N ALA A 54 -7.43 -4.76 6.42
CA ALA A 54 -7.17 -5.56 5.22
C ALA A 54 -5.69 -5.56 4.83
N LEU A 55 -5.00 -4.41 4.93
CA LEU A 55 -3.55 -4.31 4.72
C LEU A 55 -2.74 -5.12 5.74
N LEU A 56 -3.17 -5.12 7.00
CA LEU A 56 -2.54 -5.97 8.00
C LEU A 56 -2.72 -7.45 7.66
N THR A 57 -3.89 -7.85 7.16
CA THR A 57 -4.14 -9.22 6.71
C THR A 57 -3.24 -9.63 5.55
N THR A 58 -3.02 -8.77 4.54
CA THR A 58 -2.08 -9.08 3.45
C THR A 58 -0.65 -9.25 3.97
N ASN A 59 -0.27 -8.47 4.98
CA ASN A 59 1.02 -8.65 5.65
C ASN A 59 1.14 -9.98 6.40
N LEU A 60 0.08 -10.43 7.09
CA LEU A 60 0.09 -11.73 7.75
C LEU A 60 0.26 -12.87 6.75
N VAL A 61 -0.38 -12.77 5.58
CA VAL A 61 -0.18 -13.71 4.47
C VAL A 61 1.28 -13.67 3.97
N ALA A 62 1.84 -12.47 3.78
CA ALA A 62 3.23 -12.32 3.37
C ALA A 62 4.22 -12.86 4.42
N VAL A 63 3.97 -12.64 5.71
CA VAL A 63 4.76 -13.20 6.81
C VAL A 63 4.71 -14.72 6.81
N ALA A 64 3.52 -15.30 6.66
CA ALA A 64 3.37 -16.75 6.57
C ALA A 64 4.23 -17.34 5.43
N LEU A 65 4.26 -16.69 4.26
CA LEU A 65 5.14 -17.09 3.17
C LEU A 65 6.64 -16.91 3.51
N VAL A 66 7.05 -15.77 4.07
CA VAL A 66 8.46 -15.52 4.44
C VAL A 66 8.99 -16.54 5.44
N LEU A 67 8.14 -17.02 6.35
CA LEU A 67 8.48 -18.02 7.35
C LEU A 67 8.56 -19.45 6.80
N ARG A 68 8.13 -19.71 5.55
CA ARG A 68 8.29 -21.02 4.92
C ARG A 68 9.78 -21.33 4.67
N PRO A 69 10.18 -22.61 4.69
CA PRO A 69 11.49 -23.06 4.22
C PRO A 69 11.83 -22.54 2.82
N ASP A 70 13.10 -22.25 2.56
CA ASP A 70 13.54 -21.60 1.31
C ASP A 70 13.28 -22.46 0.06
N ASP A 71 13.30 -23.78 0.21
CA ASP A 71 13.02 -24.79 -0.81
C ASP A 71 11.54 -24.90 -1.19
N GLU A 72 10.62 -24.53 -0.29
CA GLU A 72 9.17 -24.61 -0.52
C GLU A 72 8.49 -23.24 -0.67
N PHE A 73 9.20 -22.16 -0.37
CA PHE A 73 8.67 -20.80 -0.24
C PHE A 73 7.83 -20.33 -1.45
N LEU A 74 8.27 -20.63 -2.68
CA LEU A 74 7.59 -20.28 -3.95
C LEU A 74 7.15 -21.52 -4.74
N ASP A 75 6.56 -22.49 -4.05
CA ASP A 75 5.74 -23.49 -4.73
C ASP A 75 4.60 -22.86 -5.54
N ARG A 76 3.86 -23.71 -6.29
CA ARG A 76 2.76 -23.24 -7.16
C ARG A 76 1.77 -22.34 -6.42
N THR A 77 1.40 -22.70 -5.19
CA THR A 77 0.44 -21.94 -4.39
C THR A 77 1.02 -20.62 -3.91
N GLY A 78 2.26 -20.63 -3.39
CA GLY A 78 2.98 -19.43 -2.96
C GLY A 78 3.11 -18.41 -4.08
N ARG A 79 3.40 -18.85 -5.30
CA ARG A 79 3.46 -17.98 -6.48
C ARG A 79 2.11 -17.32 -6.80
N LEU A 80 1.01 -18.07 -6.75
CA LEU A 80 -0.34 -17.50 -6.97
C LEU A 80 -0.71 -16.47 -5.90
N ILE A 81 -0.35 -16.74 -4.64
CA ILE A 81 -0.55 -15.79 -3.54
C ILE A 81 0.28 -14.53 -3.78
N VAL A 82 1.55 -14.66 -4.15
CA VAL A 82 2.43 -13.53 -4.46
C VAL A 82 1.90 -12.70 -5.63
N LEU A 83 1.37 -13.33 -6.68
CA LEU A 83 0.71 -12.63 -7.79
C LEU A 83 -0.54 -11.88 -7.34
N ALA A 84 -1.34 -12.47 -6.45
CA ALA A 84 -2.48 -11.79 -5.86
C ALA A 84 -2.04 -10.56 -5.05
N LEU A 85 -0.99 -10.69 -4.22
CA LEU A 85 -0.39 -9.57 -3.49
C LEU A 85 0.18 -8.50 -4.42
N ALA A 86 0.79 -8.89 -5.54
CA ALA A 86 1.27 -7.94 -6.55
C ALA A 86 0.10 -7.10 -7.09
N SER A 87 -1.02 -7.74 -7.44
CA SER A 87 -2.20 -7.05 -7.99
C SER A 87 -2.73 -5.94 -7.08
N TYR A 88 -2.58 -6.07 -5.76
CA TYR A 88 -2.99 -5.06 -4.80
C TYR A 88 -2.30 -3.72 -5.06
N HIS A 89 -1.01 -3.71 -5.38
CA HIS A 89 -0.22 -2.50 -5.54
C HIS A 89 -0.58 -1.66 -6.77
N VAL A 90 -1.39 -2.18 -7.68
CA VAL A 90 -1.97 -1.40 -8.79
C VAL A 90 -2.84 -0.27 -8.26
N TRP A 91 -3.63 -0.51 -7.20
CA TRP A 91 -4.58 0.47 -6.67
C TRP A 91 -3.93 1.67 -5.96
N PRO A 92 -2.98 1.50 -5.03
CA PRO A 92 -2.29 2.64 -4.44
C PRO A 92 -1.38 3.36 -5.45
N ALA A 93 -0.82 2.65 -6.44
CA ALA A 93 -0.11 3.29 -7.56
C ALA A 93 -1.05 4.16 -8.42
N TYR A 94 -2.23 3.64 -8.76
CA TYR A 94 -3.28 4.40 -9.45
C TYR A 94 -3.73 5.62 -8.63
N ARG A 95 -3.96 5.47 -7.32
CA ARG A 95 -4.29 6.58 -6.42
C ARG A 95 -3.20 7.65 -6.41
N ALA A 96 -1.93 7.26 -6.45
CA ALA A 96 -0.81 8.20 -6.53
C ALA A 96 -0.78 8.93 -7.88
N LEU A 97 -0.93 8.20 -9.00
CA LEU A 97 -1.03 8.78 -10.35
C LEU A 97 -2.18 9.80 -10.44
N ALA A 98 -3.37 9.42 -9.98
CA ALA A 98 -4.54 10.29 -9.98
C ALA A 98 -4.31 11.59 -9.18
N ARG A 99 -3.50 11.54 -8.10
CA ARG A 99 -3.13 12.74 -7.32
C ARG A 99 -2.09 13.62 -8.01
N ILE A 100 -1.14 13.02 -8.73
CA ILE A 100 -0.12 13.75 -9.50
C ILE A 100 -0.77 14.50 -10.66
N PHE A 101 -1.71 13.85 -11.36
CA PHE A 101 -2.35 14.40 -12.56
C PHE A 101 -3.65 15.17 -12.27
N ARG A 102 -4.06 15.32 -11.01
CA ARG A 102 -5.25 16.11 -10.68
C ARG A 102 -4.95 17.59 -10.98
N PRO A 103 -5.75 18.27 -11.83
CA PRO A 103 -5.58 19.70 -12.06
C PRO A 103 -5.69 20.44 -10.73
N ALA A 104 -4.75 21.34 -10.45
CA ALA A 104 -4.89 22.27 -9.35
C ALA A 104 -6.16 23.11 -9.61
N SER A 105 -7.22 22.92 -8.82
CA SER A 105 -8.34 23.85 -8.87
C SER A 105 -7.84 25.23 -8.44
N ALA A 106 -8.46 26.31 -8.92
CA ALA A 106 -8.09 27.69 -8.56
C ALA A 106 -8.08 27.94 -7.04
N ALA A 107 -8.84 27.15 -6.26
CA ALA A 107 -8.84 27.18 -4.80
C ALA A 107 -7.55 26.61 -4.16
N ALA A 108 -6.76 25.79 -4.89
CA ALA A 108 -5.49 25.24 -4.41
C ALA A 108 -4.30 26.20 -4.58
N ALA A 109 -4.47 27.32 -5.30
CA ALA A 109 -3.42 28.33 -5.47
C ALA A 109 -3.25 29.23 -4.24
N VAL A 110 -4.30 29.42 -3.43
CA VAL A 110 -4.29 30.28 -2.23
C VAL A 110 -3.71 29.54 -1.01
N GLU A 111 -3.69 28.21 -1.03
CA GLU A 111 -3.33 27.38 0.13
C GLU A 111 -1.93 26.75 0.02
N ARG A 112 -0.98 27.43 -0.65
CA ARG A 112 0.45 27.08 -0.58
C ARG A 112 1.10 27.48 0.77
N THR A 113 0.33 27.46 1.85
CA THR A 113 0.91 27.38 3.19
C THR A 113 1.56 26.00 3.35
N PRO A 114 2.84 25.91 3.74
CA PRO A 114 3.54 24.65 3.87
C PRO A 114 3.09 23.95 5.17
N LYS A 115 1.88 23.40 5.21
CA LYS A 115 1.45 22.54 6.31
C LYS A 115 1.86 21.10 6.03
N SER A 116 3.09 20.85 6.47
CA SER A 116 3.59 19.68 7.18
C SER A 116 3.16 18.27 6.73
N SER A 117 4.20 17.52 6.37
CA SER A 117 4.38 16.09 6.66
C SER A 117 3.31 15.16 6.11
N ALA A 118 3.33 14.92 4.80
CA ALA A 118 2.90 13.62 4.30
C ALA A 118 3.79 12.56 4.97
N PRO A 119 3.24 11.64 5.77
CA PRO A 119 4.02 10.84 6.73
C PRO A 119 5.10 9.95 6.10
N PHE A 120 5.09 9.75 4.77
CA PHE A 120 6.07 8.94 4.05
C PHE A 120 6.43 9.48 2.64
N GLY A 121 6.32 10.80 2.43
CA GLY A 121 6.62 11.44 1.13
C GLY A 121 5.37 11.74 0.29
N GLY A 122 5.53 12.59 -0.74
CA GLY A 122 4.43 13.02 -1.60
C GLY A 122 3.95 11.92 -2.58
N PRO A 123 2.91 12.20 -3.40
CA PRO A 123 2.39 11.23 -4.38
C PRO A 123 3.44 10.55 -5.28
N PRO A 124 4.52 11.21 -5.75
CA PRO A 124 5.57 10.53 -6.53
C PRO A 124 6.32 9.44 -5.78
N VAL A 125 6.58 9.62 -4.47
CA VAL A 125 7.25 8.62 -3.64
C VAL A 125 6.36 7.39 -3.46
N HIS A 126 5.08 7.61 -3.18
CA HIS A 126 4.10 6.53 -3.09
C HIS A 126 4.03 5.72 -4.39
N LEU A 127 4.00 6.40 -5.55
CA LEU A 127 4.02 5.73 -6.84
C LEU A 127 5.27 4.86 -6.99
N ALA A 128 6.46 5.41 -6.75
CA ALA A 128 7.72 4.68 -6.88
C ALA A 128 7.77 3.44 -5.97
N VAL A 129 7.41 3.58 -4.69
CA VAL A 129 7.41 2.48 -3.71
C VAL A 129 6.46 1.37 -4.16
N HIS A 130 5.22 1.70 -4.53
CA HIS A 130 4.26 0.70 -4.97
C HIS A 130 4.61 0.08 -6.33
N THR A 131 5.27 0.80 -7.23
CA THR A 131 5.82 0.23 -8.46
C THR A 131 6.94 -0.77 -8.17
N VAL A 132 7.85 -0.47 -7.24
CA VAL A 132 8.91 -1.40 -6.83
C VAL A 132 8.32 -2.66 -6.20
N CYS A 133 7.37 -2.53 -5.27
CA CYS A 133 6.68 -3.68 -4.68
C CYS A 133 5.92 -4.50 -5.74
N PHE A 134 5.20 -3.83 -6.65
CA PHE A 134 4.49 -4.48 -7.75
C PHE A 134 5.44 -5.30 -8.63
N LEU A 135 6.50 -4.69 -9.15
CA LEU A 135 7.44 -5.37 -10.05
C LEU A 135 8.20 -6.49 -9.34
N GLY A 136 8.60 -6.28 -8.08
CA GLY A 136 9.27 -7.31 -7.28
C GLY A 136 8.39 -8.54 -7.06
N LEU A 137 7.14 -8.34 -6.61
CA LEU A 137 6.20 -9.45 -6.38
C LEU A 137 5.77 -10.10 -7.71
N LEU A 138 5.50 -9.31 -8.75
CA LEU A 138 5.17 -9.83 -10.07
C LEU A 138 6.31 -10.71 -10.61
N GLY A 139 7.55 -10.25 -10.50
CA GLY A 139 8.74 -11.01 -10.87
C GLY A 139 8.84 -12.31 -10.09
N SER A 140 8.72 -12.27 -8.76
CA SER A 140 8.71 -13.49 -7.92
C SER A 140 7.61 -14.46 -8.29
N GLY A 141 6.40 -13.98 -8.56
CA GLY A 141 5.26 -14.81 -8.94
C GLY A 141 5.41 -15.43 -10.33
N LEU A 142 5.92 -14.69 -11.32
CA LEU A 142 6.05 -15.18 -12.70
C LEU A 142 7.30 -16.05 -12.90
N LEU A 143 8.43 -15.66 -12.31
CA LEU A 143 9.75 -16.24 -12.59
C LEU A 143 10.32 -17.09 -11.45
N GLY A 144 9.64 -17.15 -10.30
CA GLY A 144 10.04 -18.01 -9.18
C GLY A 144 10.10 -19.47 -9.63
N ALA A 145 11.28 -20.09 -9.50
CA ALA A 145 11.49 -21.49 -9.85
C ALA A 145 10.57 -22.39 -9.02
N THR A 146 9.96 -23.37 -9.69
CA THR A 146 9.37 -24.52 -9.00
C THR A 146 10.54 -25.37 -8.54
N GLY A 147 10.85 -25.35 -7.24
CA GLY A 147 11.66 -26.40 -6.61
C GLY A 147 11.04 -27.77 -6.86
#